data_AF-A0A3R9MZS2-F1
#
_entry.id   AF-A0A3R9MZS2-F1
#
_cell.length_a   1.000
_cell.length_b   1.000
_cell.length_c   1.000
_cell.angle_alpha   90.00
_cell.angle_beta   90.00
_cell.angle_gamma   90.00
#
_symmetry.space_group_name_H-M   'P 1'
#
loop_
_entity.id
_entity.type
_entity.pdbx_description
1 polymer ?
#
loop_
_entity_poly.entity_id
_entity_poly.type
_entity_poly.pdbx_seq_one_letter_code
_entity_poly.pdbx_strand_id
1 'polypeptide(L)'
;MEPGYSNLRPEPGEANLGGLELFWYTDARNLLGFPERGQLTLDMLPLVEGACWYRLVPTRGTADYDQKPKPNGRHGDTFTQLLKGVLPRHTPGLSEALERLQGGRFVVLYRDLNEQVQLVGTPAFPLEWQDSYTTGSQSSRNGFAFQFAGETLRRARPFLGSWLVADGELTYEEPGTGGPLPGGGGGSGGGGGTNRLLTFMASNTVGNVQAGEQVTVMDDETGQTTQEMLTKDSPVQATMQASNPVRQFGAAAGVTLSYSVTEGTHPITSVLVNGQAQTYSDGSPRLDGSVSTATAPNADATFALLATDASGATAQASASVRYQHRRFWGGMVQDPFGLDDVQLSAVLRTLSQEFSAGRGQDFSLALSDQFVVVARPAAQGAGAFVVNGLANNAFQTRTFLFTNSDGFTESFVVERSASPDTGSFNISIR
;
A
#
# COMPACT_ATOMS: atom_id res chain seq x y z
N MET A 1 46.74 4.05 2.51
CA MET A 1 45.88 4.29 1.34
C MET A 1 45.21 5.62 1.56
N GLU A 2 45.65 6.67 0.87
CA GLU A 2 44.87 7.91 0.84
C GLU A 2 43.51 7.60 0.21
N PRO A 3 42.39 7.96 0.84
CA PRO A 3 41.10 7.94 0.15
C PRO A 3 41.20 8.96 -0.98
N GLY A 4 41.48 8.47 -2.19
CA GLY A 4 41.64 9.31 -3.37
C GLY A 4 40.36 10.11 -3.62
N TYR A 5 40.49 11.43 -3.70
CA TYR A 5 39.45 12.37 -4.14
C TYR A 5 39.13 12.21 -5.65
N SER A 6 39.10 10.99 -6.18
CA SER A 6 38.88 10.68 -7.60
C SER A 6 37.41 10.69 -8.00
N ASN A 7 36.50 11.04 -7.10
CA ASN A 7 35.04 10.99 -7.28
C ASN A 7 34.42 12.32 -7.74
N LEU A 8 35.22 13.33 -8.10
CA LEU A 8 34.72 14.61 -8.62
C LEU A 8 34.66 14.67 -10.16
N ARG A 9 34.88 13.55 -10.85
CA ARG A 9 34.78 13.51 -12.31
C ARG A 9 33.31 13.51 -12.73
N PRO A 10 32.84 14.48 -13.53
CA PRO A 10 31.50 14.40 -14.10
C PRO A 10 31.39 13.15 -14.97
N GLU A 11 30.26 12.45 -14.89
CA GLU A 11 29.99 11.30 -15.74
C GLU A 11 29.88 11.79 -17.20
N PRO A 12 30.74 11.30 -18.12
CA PRO A 12 30.70 11.75 -19.51
C PRO A 12 29.46 11.19 -20.23
N GLY A 13 28.73 12.04 -20.97
CA GLY A 13 27.80 11.59 -22.00
C GLY A 13 26.30 11.72 -21.67
N GLU A 14 25.94 12.13 -20.46
CA GLU A 14 24.53 12.39 -20.11
C GLU A 14 24.20 13.89 -20.19
N ALA A 15 23.03 14.20 -20.75
CA ALA A 15 22.54 15.58 -20.78
C ALA A 15 22.18 15.99 -19.35
N ASN A 16 22.83 17.01 -18.80
CA ASN A 16 22.50 17.56 -17.48
C ASN A 16 21.27 18.47 -17.59
N LEU A 17 20.09 17.88 -17.48
CA LEU A 17 18.82 18.60 -17.52
C LEU A 17 18.53 19.24 -16.15
N GLY A 18 18.21 20.53 -16.16
CA GLY A 18 17.80 21.26 -14.96
C GLY A 18 16.31 21.14 -14.70
N GLY A 19 15.92 21.04 -13.43
CA GLY A 19 14.53 21.02 -12.98
C GLY A 19 14.14 19.70 -12.32
N LEU A 20 12.96 19.71 -11.70
CA LEU A 20 12.43 18.56 -10.98
C LEU A 20 11.18 18.02 -11.66
N GLU A 21 11.03 16.70 -11.65
CA GLU A 21 9.86 16.03 -12.19
C GLU A 21 8.77 15.91 -11.13
N LEU A 22 9.12 15.39 -9.94
CA LEU A 22 8.13 15.01 -8.94
C LEU A 22 8.77 14.89 -7.53
N PHE A 23 7.92 14.92 -6.50
CA PHE A 23 8.32 14.76 -5.11
C PHE A 23 7.58 13.61 -4.43
N TRP A 24 8.22 13.03 -3.41
CA TRP A 24 7.57 12.19 -2.40
C TRP A 24 7.88 12.72 -1.02
N TYR A 25 6.93 12.66 -0.11
CA TYR A 25 7.12 13.15 1.26
C TYR A 25 6.48 12.22 2.28
N THR A 26 7.01 12.23 3.49
CA THR A 26 6.40 11.58 4.65
C THR A 26 6.66 12.43 5.90
N ASP A 27 5.79 12.33 6.90
CA ASP A 27 6.00 13.01 8.18
C ASP A 27 7.33 12.52 8.78
N ALA A 28 8.14 13.45 9.27
CA ALA A 28 9.44 13.15 9.85
C ALA A 28 9.37 12.14 11.01
N ARG A 29 8.24 12.10 11.73
CA ARG A 29 7.96 11.15 12.81
C ARG A 29 7.72 9.72 12.33
N ASN A 30 7.41 9.53 11.04
CA ASN A 30 7.19 8.21 10.48
C ASN A 30 8.50 7.44 10.29
N LEU A 31 9.65 8.10 10.27
CA LEU A 31 10.95 7.44 10.07
C LEU A 31 11.49 6.87 11.39
N LEU A 32 11.56 5.55 11.48
CA LEU A 32 12.10 4.82 12.64
C LEU A 32 13.63 4.83 12.67
N GLY A 33 14.28 5.04 11.52
CA GLY A 33 15.73 5.05 11.39
C GLY A 33 16.18 6.02 10.30
N PHE A 34 17.39 6.59 10.48
CA PHE A 34 18.01 7.47 9.50
C PHE A 34 19.53 7.32 9.55
N PRO A 35 20.19 6.81 8.50
CA PRO A 35 21.63 6.55 8.53
C PRO A 35 22.41 7.87 8.52
N GLU A 36 23.39 8.00 9.41
CA GLU A 36 24.16 9.24 9.55
C GLU A 36 25.08 9.54 8.36
N ARG A 37 25.61 8.49 7.72
CA ARG A 37 26.61 8.60 6.64
C ARG A 37 26.38 7.50 5.60
N GLY A 38 27.03 7.65 4.45
CA GLY A 38 27.07 6.63 3.40
C GLY A 38 26.01 6.80 2.30
N GLN A 39 25.84 5.76 1.50
CA GLN A 39 24.79 5.67 0.49
C GLN A 39 23.41 5.49 1.17
N LEU A 40 22.34 6.04 0.58
CA LEU A 40 20.98 5.80 1.05
C LEU A 40 20.31 4.73 0.18
N THR A 41 19.82 3.69 0.82
CA THR A 41 18.90 2.70 0.24
C THR A 41 17.60 2.68 1.03
N LEU A 42 16.52 2.13 0.46
CA LEU A 42 15.21 2.14 1.11
C LEU A 42 15.21 1.41 2.45
N ASP A 43 15.90 0.28 2.56
CA ASP A 43 15.96 -0.53 3.80
C ASP A 43 16.53 0.26 4.99
N MET A 44 17.18 1.40 4.73
CA MET A 44 17.71 2.30 5.74
C MET A 44 16.73 3.41 6.16
N LEU A 45 15.55 3.50 5.55
CA LEU A 45 14.49 4.45 5.88
C LEU A 45 13.21 3.72 6.34
N PRO A 46 13.28 2.87 7.38
CA PRO A 46 12.11 2.14 7.85
C PRO A 46 11.03 3.11 8.34
N LEU A 47 9.80 2.86 7.91
CA LEU A 47 8.63 3.62 8.36
C LEU A 47 7.92 2.92 9.52
N VAL A 48 7.22 3.69 10.35
CA VAL A 48 6.23 3.17 11.32
C VAL A 48 5.18 2.35 10.56
N GLU A 49 4.67 1.28 11.17
CA GLU A 49 3.63 0.44 10.56
C GLU A 49 2.42 1.28 10.10
N GLY A 50 2.01 1.09 8.85
CA GLY A 50 0.90 1.84 8.22
C GLY A 50 1.28 3.21 7.63
N ALA A 51 2.49 3.73 7.88
CA ALA A 51 2.96 4.95 7.22
C ALA A 51 3.47 4.66 5.81
N CYS A 52 3.33 5.65 4.92
CA CYS A 52 3.77 5.58 3.54
C CYS A 52 4.43 6.87 3.07
N TRP A 53 4.98 6.84 1.85
CA TRP A 53 5.42 8.01 1.12
C TRP A 53 4.28 8.52 0.24
N TYR A 54 3.90 9.78 0.42
CA TYR A 54 2.88 10.45 -0.37
C TYR A 54 3.51 11.11 -1.58
N ARG A 55 2.87 10.99 -2.73
CA ARG A 55 3.33 11.56 -4.00
C ARG A 55 2.79 12.98 -4.18
N LEU A 56 3.65 13.89 -4.65
CA LEU A 56 3.29 15.26 -5.01
C LEU A 56 3.80 15.56 -6.43
N VAL A 57 2.87 15.84 -7.34
CA VAL A 57 3.18 16.11 -8.76
C VAL A 57 2.99 17.59 -9.06
N PRO A 58 4.08 18.37 -9.20
CA PRO A 58 4.00 19.78 -9.56
C PRO A 58 3.60 19.95 -11.04
N THR A 59 3.14 21.14 -11.39
CA THR A 59 2.97 21.55 -12.79
C THR A 59 4.33 21.49 -13.48
N ARG A 60 4.40 20.84 -14.65
CA ARG A 60 5.65 20.66 -15.41
C ARG A 60 6.40 21.99 -15.58
N GLY A 61 7.70 21.98 -15.26
CA GLY A 61 8.58 23.15 -15.40
C GLY A 61 8.44 24.21 -14.29
N THR A 62 7.62 23.97 -13.26
CA THR A 62 7.49 24.89 -12.13
C THR A 62 8.31 24.49 -10.90
N ALA A 63 8.78 23.23 -10.88
CA ALA A 63 9.45 22.66 -9.75
C ALA A 63 10.96 22.88 -9.79
N ASP A 64 11.51 23.29 -8.65
CA ASP A 64 12.89 23.72 -8.49
C ASP A 64 13.41 23.39 -7.09
N TYR A 65 14.71 23.19 -6.97
CA TYR A 65 15.40 22.90 -5.73
C TYR A 65 16.63 23.80 -5.59
N ASP A 66 16.69 24.53 -4.48
CA ASP A 66 17.80 25.39 -4.10
C ASP A 66 18.42 24.91 -2.80
N GLN A 67 19.75 24.85 -2.79
CA GLN A 67 20.54 24.48 -1.63
C GLN A 67 21.70 25.45 -1.47
N LYS A 68 21.62 26.26 -0.42
CA LYS A 68 22.64 27.27 -0.11
C LYS A 68 23.38 26.91 1.18
N PRO A 69 24.72 26.79 1.16
CA PRO A 69 25.48 26.69 2.40
C PRO A 69 25.34 27.99 3.18
N LYS A 70 25.06 27.87 4.48
CA LYS A 70 24.93 28.95 5.43
C LYS A 70 26.01 28.75 6.50
N PRO A 71 27.07 29.58 6.52
CA PRO A 71 28.13 29.44 7.50
C PRO A 71 27.64 29.85 8.88
N ASN A 72 27.72 28.94 9.87
CA ASN A 72 27.38 29.23 11.27
C ASN A 72 28.63 29.46 12.14
N GLY A 73 29.68 29.99 11.53
CA GLY A 73 30.95 30.25 12.20
C GLY A 73 31.61 28.97 12.72
N ARG A 74 31.84 28.90 14.03
CA ARG A 74 32.56 27.77 14.68
C ARG A 74 31.76 26.47 14.74
N HIS A 75 30.46 26.51 14.47
CA HIS A 75 29.56 25.34 14.56
C HIS A 75 29.43 24.56 13.25
N GLY A 76 30.24 24.90 12.24
CA GLY A 76 30.17 24.33 10.90
C GLY A 76 29.13 25.02 10.01
N ASP A 77 28.92 24.47 8.82
CA ASP A 77 27.95 24.98 7.86
C ASP A 77 26.60 24.25 8.03
N THR A 78 25.50 24.99 8.00
CA THR A 78 24.19 24.42 7.67
C THR A 78 23.90 24.62 6.19
N PHE A 79 22.85 23.97 5.70
CA PHE A 79 22.35 24.13 4.36
C PHE A 79 20.90 24.57 4.45
N THR A 80 20.60 25.74 3.87
CA THR A 80 19.22 26.15 3.63
C THR A 80 18.70 25.36 2.44
N GLN A 81 17.70 24.53 2.70
CA GLN A 81 17.03 23.68 1.72
C GLN A 81 15.70 24.31 1.32
N LEU A 82 15.46 24.44 0.02
CA LEU A 82 14.20 24.96 -0.51
C LEU A 82 13.77 24.14 -1.73
N LEU A 83 12.74 23.32 -1.58
CA LEU A 83 12.01 22.74 -2.71
C LEU A 83 10.75 23.57 -2.93
N LYS A 84 10.45 23.94 -4.17
CA LYS A 84 9.26 24.73 -4.50
C LYS A 84 8.63 24.25 -5.80
N GLY A 85 7.34 24.52 -5.98
CA GLY A 85 6.60 24.19 -7.19
C GLY A 85 5.21 24.81 -7.21
N VAL A 86 4.45 24.51 -8.28
CA VAL A 86 3.05 24.98 -8.41
C VAL A 86 2.12 23.78 -8.62
N LEU A 87 1.09 23.65 -7.79
CA LEU A 87 0.00 22.69 -7.99
C LEU A 87 -1.14 23.36 -8.78
N PRO A 88 -1.66 22.72 -9.84
CA PRO A 88 -2.67 23.33 -10.68
C PRO A 88 -4.05 23.29 -10.01
N ARG A 89 -4.82 24.36 -10.23
CA ARG A 89 -6.24 24.49 -9.86
C ARG A 89 -6.49 24.45 -8.34
N HIS A 90 -7.70 24.86 -7.97
CA HIS A 90 -8.20 24.76 -6.61
C HIS A 90 -9.40 23.82 -6.61
N THR A 91 -9.17 22.60 -6.17
CA THR A 91 -10.17 21.53 -6.12
C THR A 91 -10.46 21.22 -4.65
N PRO A 92 -11.67 20.79 -4.28
CA PRO A 92 -11.99 20.45 -2.88
C PRO A 92 -11.04 19.40 -2.31
N GLY A 93 -10.75 18.33 -3.07
CA GLY A 93 -9.84 17.28 -2.64
C GLY A 93 -8.39 17.76 -2.45
N LEU A 94 -7.93 18.68 -3.31
CA LEU A 94 -6.61 19.29 -3.13
C LEU A 94 -6.58 20.19 -1.87
N SER A 95 -7.62 21.00 -1.64
CA SER A 95 -7.69 21.86 -0.45
C SER A 95 -7.63 21.03 0.84
N GLU A 96 -8.42 19.96 0.91
CA GLU A 96 -8.41 19.05 2.07
C GLU A 96 -7.03 18.41 2.27
N ALA A 97 -6.37 17.98 1.19
CA ALA A 97 -5.03 17.43 1.26
C ALA A 97 -4.02 18.47 1.76
N LEU A 98 -4.09 19.72 1.29
CA LEU A 98 -3.21 20.81 1.70
C LEU A 98 -3.40 21.21 3.16
N GLU A 99 -4.64 21.22 3.67
CA GLU A 99 -4.93 21.46 5.09
C GLU A 99 -4.24 20.44 6.00
N ARG A 100 -4.16 19.17 5.58
CA ARG A 100 -3.45 18.13 6.32
C ARG A 100 -1.92 18.32 6.34
N LEU A 101 -1.37 19.07 5.40
CA LEU A 101 0.06 19.39 5.35
C LEU A 101 0.44 20.59 6.22
N GLN A 102 -0.52 21.44 6.60
CA GLN A 102 -0.25 22.65 7.37
C GLN A 102 0.37 22.33 8.73
N GLY A 103 1.49 22.99 9.03
CA GLY A 103 2.25 22.78 10.26
C GLY A 103 2.99 21.42 10.32
N GLY A 104 2.91 20.62 9.26
CA GLY A 104 3.63 19.36 9.17
C GLY A 104 5.13 19.55 9.01
N ARG A 105 5.89 18.56 9.50
CA ARG A 105 7.35 18.51 9.40
C ARG A 105 7.73 17.26 8.62
N PHE A 106 8.41 17.43 7.50
CA PHE A 106 8.53 16.40 6.49
C PHE A 106 9.98 16.06 6.16
N VAL A 107 10.18 14.83 5.70
CA VAL A 107 11.36 14.44 4.92
C VAL A 107 10.89 14.20 3.49
N VAL A 108 11.65 14.66 2.51
CA VAL A 108 11.23 14.75 1.11
C VAL A 108 12.25 14.04 0.21
N LEU A 109 11.77 13.15 -0.65
CA LEU A 109 12.49 12.65 -1.81
C LEU A 109 12.06 13.48 -3.04
N TYR A 110 12.98 13.80 -3.94
CA TYR A 110 12.63 14.34 -5.24
C TYR A 110 13.33 13.56 -6.35
N ARG A 111 12.70 13.52 -7.53
CA ARG A 111 13.31 13.03 -8.77
C ARG A 111 13.57 14.21 -9.70
N ASP A 112 14.82 14.35 -10.15
CA ASP A 112 15.18 15.35 -11.15
C ASP A 112 14.88 14.86 -12.59
N LEU A 113 15.07 15.73 -13.58
CA LEU A 113 14.89 15.37 -14.99
C LEU A 113 15.97 14.42 -15.55
N ASN A 114 16.98 14.07 -14.74
CA ASN A 114 17.99 13.06 -15.05
C ASN A 114 17.66 11.72 -14.37
N GLU A 115 16.42 11.57 -13.86
CA GLU A 115 15.92 10.40 -13.15
C GLU A 115 16.63 10.09 -11.83
N GLN A 116 17.44 11.01 -11.33
CA GLN A 116 18.15 10.83 -10.07
C GLN A 116 17.24 11.21 -8.90
N VAL A 117 17.21 10.34 -7.90
CA VAL A 117 16.43 10.54 -6.69
C VAL A 117 17.33 11.06 -5.58
N GLN A 118 16.86 12.09 -4.89
CA GLN A 118 17.62 12.77 -3.84
C GLN A 118 16.75 12.94 -2.60
N LEU A 119 17.31 12.67 -1.42
CA LEU A 119 16.66 12.84 -0.12
C LEU A 119 17.05 14.19 0.50
N VAL A 120 16.05 14.95 0.94
CA VAL A 120 16.19 16.27 1.57
C VAL A 120 15.47 16.28 2.92
N GLY A 121 16.12 16.88 3.92
CA GLY A 121 15.65 16.85 5.30
C GLY A 121 16.07 15.59 6.05
N THR A 122 15.91 15.62 7.36
CA THR A 122 16.13 14.48 8.25
C THR A 122 15.10 14.54 9.39
N PRO A 123 14.85 13.46 10.14
CA PRO A 123 13.95 13.53 11.29
C PRO A 123 14.34 14.60 12.33
N ALA A 124 15.65 14.82 12.53
CA ALA A 124 16.17 15.85 13.43
C ALA A 124 16.09 17.28 12.86
N PHE A 125 16.15 17.41 11.53
CA PHE A 125 16.11 18.67 10.78
C PHE A 125 15.11 18.53 9.62
N PRO A 126 13.81 18.47 9.92
CA PRO A 126 12.79 18.27 8.91
C PRO A 126 12.52 19.56 8.14
N LEU A 127 11.87 19.43 6.99
CA LEU A 127 11.40 20.56 6.19
C LEU A 127 9.97 20.92 6.59
N GLU A 128 9.64 22.20 6.57
CA GLU A 128 8.31 22.70 6.86
C GLU A 128 7.57 22.97 5.55
N TRP A 129 6.31 22.56 5.50
CA TRP A 129 5.42 22.85 4.38
C TRP A 129 4.87 24.28 4.48
N GLN A 130 4.86 24.98 3.36
CA GLN A 130 4.16 26.24 3.20
C GLN A 130 3.53 26.29 1.81
N ASP A 131 2.32 26.84 1.71
CA ASP A 131 1.66 27.08 0.43
C ASP A 131 0.98 28.44 0.40
N SER A 132 0.78 28.95 -0.81
CA SER A 132 0.07 30.19 -1.07
C SER A 132 -0.79 30.03 -2.31
N TYR A 133 -2.09 30.33 -2.16
CA TYR A 133 -3.02 30.31 -3.27
C TYR A 133 -3.03 31.64 -4.02
N THR A 134 -3.01 31.56 -5.34
CA THR A 134 -3.33 32.71 -6.20
C THR A 134 -4.38 32.30 -7.24
N THR A 135 -5.43 33.12 -7.37
CA THR A 135 -6.42 32.99 -8.44
C THR A 135 -5.83 33.31 -9.81
N GLY A 136 -4.64 33.93 -9.84
CA GLY A 136 -4.06 34.46 -11.07
C GLY A 136 -4.81 35.68 -11.63
N SER A 137 -4.31 36.15 -12.76
CA SER A 137 -4.91 37.14 -13.66
C SER A 137 -5.15 36.47 -15.03
N GLN A 138 -5.75 37.15 -16.02
CA GLN A 138 -5.95 36.56 -17.35
C GLN A 138 -4.67 36.00 -18.01
N SER A 139 -3.49 36.53 -17.66
CA SER A 139 -2.20 36.10 -18.22
C SER A 139 -1.43 35.12 -17.32
N SER A 140 -1.94 34.80 -16.13
CA SER A 140 -1.27 33.90 -15.18
C SER A 140 -2.17 32.75 -14.76
N ARG A 141 -1.59 31.56 -14.59
CA ARG A 141 -2.35 30.38 -14.18
C ARG A 141 -2.81 30.52 -12.72
N ASN A 142 -3.97 29.96 -12.41
CA ASN A 142 -4.43 29.78 -11.04
C ASN A 142 -3.78 28.53 -10.44
N GLY A 143 -3.48 28.56 -9.14
CA GLY A 143 -2.89 27.41 -8.46
C GLY A 143 -2.31 27.75 -7.09
N PHE A 144 -1.73 26.73 -6.47
CA PHE A 144 -1.02 26.84 -5.21
C PHE A 144 0.49 26.82 -5.46
N ALA A 145 1.17 27.90 -5.12
CA ALA A 145 2.62 27.88 -5.03
C ALA A 145 2.99 27.28 -3.68
N PHE A 146 3.69 26.15 -3.67
CA PHE A 146 4.12 25.47 -2.46
C PHE A 146 5.63 25.48 -2.30
N GLN A 147 6.08 25.28 -1.08
CA GLN A 147 7.46 25.04 -0.75
C GLN A 147 7.63 24.11 0.46
N PHE A 148 8.67 23.28 0.41
CA PHE A 148 9.28 22.63 1.56
C PHE A 148 10.58 23.36 1.88
N ALA A 149 10.66 23.98 3.06
CA ALA A 149 11.81 24.78 3.45
C ALA A 149 12.35 24.37 4.82
N GLY A 150 13.67 24.39 4.99
CA GLY A 150 14.29 24.11 6.28
C GLY A 150 15.80 24.30 6.29
N GLU A 151 16.40 24.31 7.48
CA GLU A 151 17.85 24.33 7.66
C GLU A 151 18.33 22.95 8.12
N THR A 152 19.24 22.34 7.37
CA THR A 152 19.79 21.01 7.65
C THR A 152 21.28 21.08 7.93
N LEU A 153 21.81 20.15 8.73
CA LEU A 153 23.26 20.02 8.93
C LEU A 153 23.98 19.36 7.73
N ARG A 154 23.23 18.92 6.72
CA ARG A 154 23.74 18.11 5.62
C ARG A 154 23.11 18.51 4.29
N ARG A 155 23.85 18.25 3.20
CA ARG A 155 23.33 18.40 1.84
C ARG A 155 22.26 17.34 1.53
N ALA A 156 21.49 17.56 0.48
CA ALA A 156 20.72 16.49 -0.14
C ALA A 156 21.63 15.31 -0.51
N ARG A 157 21.10 14.10 -0.36
CA ARG A 157 21.85 12.87 -0.55
C ARG A 157 21.23 12.04 -1.67
N PRO A 158 22.04 11.50 -2.61
CA PRO A 158 21.54 10.57 -3.61
C PRO A 158 20.93 9.34 -2.95
N PHE A 159 19.79 8.92 -3.50
CA PHE A 159 19.03 7.76 -3.08
C PHE A 159 19.08 6.70 -4.19
N LEU A 160 19.49 5.49 -3.85
CA LEU A 160 19.79 4.41 -4.80
C LEU A 160 18.98 3.14 -4.48
N GLY A 161 17.65 3.27 -4.42
CA GLY A 161 16.73 2.16 -4.18
C GLY A 161 15.41 2.29 -4.94
N SER A 162 14.64 1.20 -4.99
CA SER A 162 13.22 1.19 -5.40
C SER A 162 12.34 1.22 -4.15
N TRP A 163 11.09 1.73 -4.23
CA TRP A 163 10.16 1.76 -3.09
C TRP A 163 8.69 1.69 -3.48
N LEU A 164 7.86 1.32 -2.51
CA LEU A 164 6.40 1.34 -2.62
C LEU A 164 5.90 2.77 -2.42
N VAL A 165 5.26 3.30 -3.46
CA VAL A 165 4.53 4.57 -3.41
C VAL A 165 3.08 4.24 -3.10
N ALA A 166 2.44 5.01 -2.21
CA ALA A 166 1.00 4.91 -2.06
C ALA A 166 0.35 5.48 -3.33
N ASP A 167 0.04 4.62 -4.30
CA ASP A 167 -0.83 4.96 -5.42
C ASP A 167 -2.28 4.97 -4.92
N GLY A 168 -2.63 6.02 -4.19
CA GLY A 168 -3.99 6.50 -4.09
C GLY A 168 -4.10 7.73 -4.97
N GLU A 169 -4.78 7.62 -6.11
CA GLU A 169 -5.08 8.76 -6.97
C GLU A 169 -5.76 9.88 -6.14
N LEU A 170 -5.23 11.10 -6.22
CA LEU A 170 -6.09 12.28 -6.17
C LEU A 170 -6.69 12.43 -7.58
N THR A 171 -7.77 11.70 -7.86
CA THR A 171 -8.51 11.83 -9.12
C THR A 171 -9.19 13.20 -9.15
N TYR A 172 -8.73 14.04 -10.09
CA TYR A 172 -9.52 15.17 -10.58
C TYR A 172 -9.95 14.82 -12.00
N GLU A 173 -11.14 14.23 -12.13
CA GLU A 173 -11.82 14.19 -13.42
C GLU A 173 -12.26 15.60 -13.78
N GLU A 174 -11.83 16.08 -14.96
CA GLU A 174 -12.42 17.29 -15.53
C GLU A 174 -13.71 16.98 -16.29
N PRO A 175 -14.74 17.84 -16.17
CA PRO A 175 -15.92 17.75 -16.98
C PRO A 175 -15.57 18.11 -18.43
N GLY A 176 -15.63 17.13 -19.32
CA GLY A 176 -15.64 17.38 -20.75
C GLY A 176 -16.90 18.18 -21.13
N THR A 177 -16.72 19.27 -21.86
CA THR A 177 -17.72 19.75 -22.83
C THR A 177 -17.17 20.89 -23.70
N GLY A 178 -17.27 20.73 -25.03
CA GLY A 178 -17.26 21.83 -25.99
C GLY A 178 -16.59 21.53 -27.33
N GLY A 179 -17.32 20.98 -28.30
CA GLY A 179 -17.00 21.18 -29.73
C GLY A 179 -17.51 22.55 -30.24
N PRO A 180 -17.62 22.84 -31.56
CA PRO A 180 -16.80 22.37 -32.70
C PRO A 180 -16.36 23.53 -33.69
N LEU A 181 -15.46 23.21 -34.64
CA LEU A 181 -15.13 23.87 -35.95
C LEU A 181 -14.29 25.20 -35.96
N PRO A 182 -13.59 25.61 -37.06
CA PRO A 182 -13.75 25.23 -38.49
C PRO A 182 -12.46 24.91 -39.29
N GLY A 183 -12.68 24.44 -40.54
CA GLY A 183 -11.63 23.95 -41.44
C GLY A 183 -10.97 24.94 -42.41
N GLY A 184 -10.24 24.35 -43.35
CA GLY A 184 -9.52 24.97 -44.48
C GLY A 184 -8.02 24.69 -44.39
N GLY A 185 -7.32 24.13 -45.37
CA GLY A 185 -7.63 23.62 -46.70
C GLY A 185 -6.30 23.28 -47.40
N GLY A 186 -6.34 22.37 -48.37
CA GLY A 186 -5.42 22.33 -49.52
C GLY A 186 -3.95 21.96 -49.30
N GLY A 187 -3.58 20.75 -49.73
CA GLY A 187 -2.19 20.35 -49.90
C GLY A 187 -2.04 18.99 -50.58
N SER A 188 -2.26 18.95 -51.89
CA SER A 188 -1.92 17.80 -52.75
C SER A 188 -0.40 17.63 -52.82
N GLY A 189 0.07 16.41 -52.55
CA GLY A 189 1.46 16.01 -52.72
C GLY A 189 1.53 14.48 -52.80
N GLY A 190 1.28 13.93 -53.99
CA GLY A 190 1.46 12.51 -54.24
C GLY A 190 2.94 12.12 -54.16
N GLY A 191 3.23 11.12 -53.32
CA GLY A 191 4.47 10.36 -53.31
C GLY A 191 4.12 8.93 -52.96
N GLY A 192 4.33 8.00 -53.90
CA GLY A 192 4.11 6.58 -53.65
C GLY A 192 5.14 6.06 -52.65
N GLY A 193 4.73 5.88 -51.40
CA GLY A 193 5.51 5.21 -50.37
C GLY A 193 5.41 3.70 -50.56
N THR A 194 6.46 3.08 -51.08
CA THR A 194 6.66 1.64 -50.94
C THR A 194 7.09 1.38 -49.50
N ASN A 195 6.25 0.75 -48.68
CA ASN A 195 6.63 0.31 -47.32
C ASN A 195 7.97 -0.44 -47.40
N ARG A 196 9.05 0.14 -46.85
CA ARG A 196 10.37 -0.49 -46.83
C ARG A 196 10.46 -1.35 -45.59
N LEU A 197 10.72 -2.64 -45.79
CA LEU A 197 11.04 -3.56 -44.70
C LEU A 197 12.53 -3.41 -44.39
N LEU A 198 12.85 -3.09 -43.14
CA LEU A 198 14.21 -3.08 -42.62
C LEU A 198 14.39 -4.33 -41.75
N THR A 199 15.23 -5.26 -42.20
CA THR A 199 15.55 -6.48 -41.44
C THR A 199 16.98 -6.40 -40.90
N PHE A 200 17.14 -6.61 -39.60
CA PHE A 200 18.45 -6.65 -38.94
C PHE A 200 18.48 -7.72 -37.83
N MET A 201 19.69 -8.12 -37.42
CA MET A 201 19.89 -9.00 -36.28
C MET A 201 20.08 -8.16 -35.02
N ALA A 202 19.31 -8.42 -33.97
CA ALA A 202 19.47 -7.72 -32.70
C ALA A 202 20.80 -8.10 -32.05
N SER A 203 21.64 -7.12 -31.71
CA SER A 203 22.93 -7.36 -31.04
C SER A 203 22.80 -7.46 -29.51
N ASN A 204 21.74 -6.88 -28.95
CA ASN A 204 21.43 -6.85 -27.52
C ASN A 204 19.93 -7.10 -27.32
N THR A 205 19.54 -7.50 -26.11
CA THR A 205 18.13 -7.57 -25.72
C THR A 205 17.59 -6.16 -25.49
N VAL A 206 16.54 -5.77 -26.22
CA VAL A 206 15.87 -4.46 -26.12
C VAL A 206 14.36 -4.66 -26.26
N GLY A 207 13.57 -4.15 -25.31
CA GLY A 207 12.12 -4.37 -25.31
C GLY A 207 11.78 -5.86 -25.26
N ASN A 208 11.05 -6.32 -26.28
CA ASN A 208 10.65 -7.72 -26.46
C ASN A 208 11.63 -8.54 -27.31
N VAL A 209 12.62 -7.89 -27.94
CA VAL A 209 13.57 -8.54 -28.85
C VAL A 209 14.75 -9.11 -28.08
N GLN A 210 15.08 -10.39 -28.30
CA GLN A 210 16.27 -11.02 -27.72
C GLN A 210 17.53 -10.78 -28.56
N ALA A 211 18.70 -10.75 -27.92
CA ALA A 211 19.97 -10.76 -28.64
C ALA A 211 20.07 -11.99 -29.57
N GLY A 212 20.39 -11.75 -30.85
CA GLY A 212 20.46 -12.77 -31.89
C GLY A 212 19.14 -13.06 -32.61
N GLU A 213 18.04 -12.39 -32.25
CA GLU A 213 16.77 -12.51 -32.95
C GLU A 213 16.76 -11.65 -34.24
N GLN A 214 16.17 -12.18 -35.31
CA GLN A 214 16.00 -11.43 -36.55
C GLN A 214 14.76 -10.54 -36.44
N VAL A 215 14.98 -9.23 -36.46
CA VAL A 215 13.94 -8.21 -36.37
C VAL A 215 13.63 -7.68 -37.76
N THR A 216 12.34 -7.62 -38.11
CA THR A 216 11.87 -6.91 -39.30
C THR A 216 10.97 -5.76 -38.86
N VAL A 217 11.42 -4.53 -39.10
CA VAL A 217 10.65 -3.31 -38.86
C VAL A 217 10.05 -2.88 -40.19
N MET A 218 8.74 -2.63 -40.22
CA MET A 218 8.11 -1.98 -41.36
C MET A 218 8.25 -0.47 -41.16
N ASP A 219 8.89 0.24 -42.09
CA ASP A 219 8.86 1.69 -42.08
C ASP A 219 7.44 2.14 -42.49
N ASP A 220 6.60 2.33 -41.49
CA ASP A 220 5.20 2.78 -41.63
C ASP A 220 5.09 4.31 -41.73
N GLU A 221 6.22 5.03 -41.84
CA GLU A 221 6.33 6.49 -41.80
C GLU A 221 5.86 7.15 -40.48
N THR A 222 5.24 6.38 -39.57
CA THR A 222 4.74 6.84 -38.25
C THR A 222 5.68 6.50 -37.10
N GLY A 223 6.57 5.52 -37.28
CA GLY A 223 7.49 5.01 -36.26
C GLY A 223 6.85 4.12 -35.20
N GLN A 224 5.55 3.79 -35.31
CA GLN A 224 4.82 3.01 -34.30
C GLN A 224 5.32 1.58 -34.18
N THR A 225 5.51 0.89 -35.31
CA THR A 225 6.06 -0.47 -35.33
C THR A 225 7.45 -0.56 -34.71
N THR A 226 8.28 0.47 -34.82
CA THR A 226 9.60 0.50 -34.17
C THR A 226 9.49 0.69 -32.66
N GLN A 227 8.54 1.51 -32.20
CA GLN A 227 8.29 1.70 -30.77
C GLN A 227 7.73 0.44 -30.10
N GLU A 228 6.78 -0.24 -30.73
CA GLU A 228 6.18 -1.48 -30.22
C GLU A 228 7.24 -2.58 -30.00
N MET A 229 8.26 -2.65 -30.86
CA MET A 229 9.37 -3.60 -30.71
C MET A 229 10.33 -3.25 -29.55
N LEU A 230 10.45 -1.97 -29.21
CA LEU A 230 11.38 -1.46 -28.20
C LEU A 230 10.74 -1.34 -26.81
N THR A 231 9.41 -1.28 -26.73
CA THR A 231 8.68 -1.34 -25.46
C THR A 231 8.66 -2.76 -24.92
N LYS A 232 9.10 -2.94 -23.68
CA LYS A 232 8.99 -4.23 -22.99
C LYS A 232 7.55 -4.48 -22.59
N ASP A 233 7.05 -5.68 -22.86
CA ASP A 233 5.71 -6.08 -22.41
C ASP A 233 5.59 -6.01 -20.89
N SER A 234 4.64 -5.21 -20.44
CA SER A 234 4.21 -5.15 -19.05
C SER A 234 3.07 -6.13 -18.86
N PRO A 235 3.15 -7.05 -17.88
CA PRO A 235 2.10 -8.03 -17.65
C PRO A 235 0.86 -7.35 -17.08
N VAL A 236 -0.32 -7.86 -17.43
CA VAL A 236 -1.56 -7.56 -16.70
C VAL A 236 -1.40 -7.93 -15.22
N GLN A 237 -1.95 -7.12 -14.33
CA GLN A 237 -1.98 -7.38 -12.89
C GLN A 237 -3.41 -7.40 -12.37
N ALA A 238 -3.65 -8.18 -11.30
CA ALA A 238 -4.96 -8.32 -10.70
C ALA A 238 -4.85 -8.42 -9.18
N THR A 239 -5.77 -7.76 -8.47
CA THR A 239 -5.88 -7.81 -7.01
C THR A 239 -7.35 -7.99 -6.62
N MET A 240 -7.58 -8.71 -5.52
CA MET A 240 -8.93 -8.93 -4.98
C MET A 240 -8.89 -9.05 -3.46
N GLN A 241 -9.91 -8.51 -2.80
CA GLN A 241 -10.09 -8.58 -1.35
C GLN A 241 -11.54 -8.93 -1.02
N ALA A 242 -11.74 -9.70 0.04
CA ALA A 242 -13.06 -9.99 0.58
C ALA A 242 -13.29 -9.16 1.83
N SER A 243 -14.47 -8.56 1.95
CA SER A 243 -14.93 -7.96 3.20
C SER A 243 -15.04 -9.00 4.32
N ASN A 244 -14.61 -8.62 5.52
CA ASN A 244 -14.64 -9.48 6.71
C ASN A 244 -14.07 -10.90 6.47
N PRO A 245 -12.79 -11.01 6.05
CA PRO A 245 -12.20 -12.27 5.56
C PRO A 245 -12.02 -13.34 6.65
N VAL A 246 -12.05 -12.96 7.93
CA VAL A 246 -12.08 -13.88 9.06
C VAL A 246 -13.25 -13.52 9.94
N ARG A 247 -14.21 -14.43 10.10
CA ARG A 247 -15.46 -14.19 10.80
C ARG A 247 -15.87 -15.35 11.69
N GLN A 248 -16.75 -15.08 12.65
CA GLN A 248 -17.23 -16.11 13.56
C GLN A 248 -18.25 -17.02 12.87
N PHE A 249 -18.28 -18.31 13.22
CA PHE A 249 -19.44 -19.16 12.93
C PHE A 249 -20.73 -18.48 13.38
N GLY A 250 -21.79 -18.52 12.58
CA GLY A 250 -23.04 -17.77 12.78
C GLY A 250 -23.10 -16.43 12.06
N ALA A 251 -21.95 -15.82 11.73
CA ALA A 251 -21.92 -14.54 11.03
C ALA A 251 -22.58 -14.63 9.65
N ALA A 252 -23.18 -13.52 9.22
CA ALA A 252 -23.89 -13.40 7.95
C ALA A 252 -23.04 -13.90 6.77
N ALA A 253 -23.67 -14.65 5.87
CA ALA A 253 -22.99 -15.29 4.74
C ALA A 253 -22.58 -14.31 3.63
N GLY A 254 -23.19 -13.12 3.57
CA GLY A 254 -22.90 -12.10 2.57
C GLY A 254 -21.42 -11.68 2.57
N VAL A 255 -20.88 -11.50 1.37
CA VAL A 255 -19.50 -11.07 1.12
C VAL A 255 -19.51 -10.04 0.01
N THR A 256 -18.93 -8.88 0.24
CA THR A 256 -18.53 -7.96 -0.83
C THR A 256 -17.08 -8.25 -1.21
N LEU A 257 -16.84 -8.51 -2.49
CA LEU A 257 -15.53 -8.68 -3.11
C LEU A 257 -15.14 -7.37 -3.79
N SER A 258 -14.05 -6.75 -3.39
CA SER A 258 -13.46 -5.61 -4.07
C SER A 258 -12.30 -6.07 -4.93
N TYR A 259 -12.25 -5.65 -6.20
CA TYR A 259 -11.20 -6.03 -7.13
C TYR A 259 -10.66 -4.83 -7.91
N SER A 260 -9.42 -4.97 -8.38
CA SER A 260 -8.77 -4.04 -9.30
C SER A 260 -7.84 -4.80 -10.24
N VAL A 261 -7.90 -4.46 -11.53
CA VAL A 261 -7.09 -4.99 -12.62
C VAL A 261 -6.32 -3.83 -13.23
N THR A 262 -5.00 -3.98 -13.33
CA THR A 262 -4.14 -3.00 -13.98
C THR A 262 -3.76 -3.51 -15.36
N GLU A 263 -4.04 -2.68 -16.37
CA GLU A 263 -3.68 -2.95 -17.76
C GLU A 263 -2.15 -3.04 -17.90
N GLY A 264 -1.71 -4.02 -18.70
CA GLY A 264 -0.31 -4.18 -19.08
C GLY A 264 0.00 -3.41 -20.37
N THR A 265 0.74 -4.04 -21.28
CA THR A 265 0.96 -3.48 -22.63
C THR A 265 -0.26 -3.62 -23.54
N HIS A 266 -1.06 -4.67 -23.35
CA HIS A 266 -2.24 -4.96 -24.17
C HIS A 266 -3.53 -4.61 -23.42
N PRO A 267 -4.56 -4.11 -24.11
CA PRO A 267 -5.83 -3.77 -23.50
C PRO A 267 -6.52 -5.00 -22.93
N ILE A 268 -7.17 -4.82 -21.77
CA ILE A 268 -7.96 -5.86 -21.13
C ILE A 268 -9.18 -6.17 -22.01
N THR A 269 -9.45 -7.45 -22.24
CA THR A 269 -10.61 -7.93 -23.02
C THR A 269 -11.65 -8.62 -22.17
N SER A 270 -11.29 -9.14 -21.00
CA SER A 270 -12.21 -9.83 -20.11
C SER A 270 -11.79 -9.70 -18.64
N VAL A 271 -12.77 -9.50 -17.77
CA VAL A 271 -12.63 -9.58 -16.32
C VAL A 271 -13.75 -10.47 -15.77
N LEU A 272 -13.38 -11.56 -15.11
CA LEU A 272 -14.31 -12.51 -14.49
C LEU A 272 -14.10 -12.52 -12.98
N VAL A 273 -15.15 -12.20 -12.22
CA VAL A 273 -15.19 -12.33 -10.76
C VAL A 273 -16.08 -13.50 -10.41
N ASN A 274 -15.50 -14.54 -9.81
CA ASN A 274 -16.16 -15.80 -9.50
C ASN A 274 -16.89 -16.41 -10.73
N GLY A 275 -16.24 -16.33 -11.89
CA GLY A 275 -16.78 -16.80 -13.17
C GLY A 275 -17.83 -15.89 -13.81
N GLN A 276 -18.19 -14.77 -13.19
CA GLN A 276 -19.16 -13.81 -13.73
C GLN A 276 -18.44 -12.63 -14.39
N ALA A 277 -18.78 -12.35 -15.65
CA ALA A 277 -18.21 -11.24 -16.40
C ALA A 277 -18.54 -9.89 -15.75
N GLN A 278 -17.52 -9.04 -15.67
CA GLN A 278 -17.63 -7.67 -15.17
C GLN A 278 -17.48 -6.72 -16.34
N THR A 279 -18.59 -6.12 -16.78
CA THR A 279 -18.63 -5.21 -17.93
C THR A 279 -19.43 -3.96 -17.60
N TYR A 280 -19.10 -2.84 -18.25
CA TYR A 280 -19.97 -1.67 -18.30
C TYR A 280 -21.15 -1.90 -19.26
N SER A 281 -22.06 -0.93 -19.34
CA SER A 281 -23.25 -1.01 -20.21
C SER A 281 -22.93 -1.02 -21.70
N ASP A 282 -21.73 -0.58 -22.09
CA ASP A 282 -21.23 -0.59 -23.47
C ASP A 282 -20.53 -1.93 -23.84
N GLY A 283 -20.42 -2.86 -22.89
CA GLY A 283 -19.78 -4.16 -23.07
C GLY A 283 -18.26 -4.16 -22.84
N SER A 284 -17.64 -3.02 -22.55
CA SER A 284 -16.22 -2.96 -22.19
C SER A 284 -15.97 -3.60 -20.81
N PRO A 285 -14.80 -4.23 -20.58
CA PRO A 285 -14.49 -4.85 -19.30
C PRO A 285 -14.33 -3.79 -18.21
N ARG A 286 -14.90 -4.08 -17.05
CA ARG A 286 -14.79 -3.23 -15.86
C ARG A 286 -13.53 -3.62 -15.09
N LEU A 287 -12.59 -2.69 -14.98
CA LEU A 287 -11.25 -2.96 -14.44
C LEU A 287 -11.20 -2.93 -12.91
N ASP A 288 -12.11 -2.18 -12.27
CA ASP A 288 -12.25 -2.12 -10.83
C ASP A 288 -13.72 -2.16 -10.41
N GLY A 289 -13.98 -2.65 -9.20
CA GLY A 289 -15.31 -2.57 -8.64
C GLY A 289 -15.55 -3.49 -7.46
N SER A 290 -16.83 -3.64 -7.14
CA SER A 290 -17.31 -4.48 -6.05
C SER A 290 -18.39 -5.44 -6.52
N VAL A 291 -18.29 -6.71 -6.14
CA VAL A 291 -19.31 -7.74 -6.40
C VAL A 291 -19.83 -8.29 -5.08
N SER A 292 -21.16 -8.27 -4.91
CA SER A 292 -21.81 -8.94 -3.78
C SER A 292 -22.04 -10.41 -4.09
N THR A 293 -21.60 -11.28 -3.19
CA THR A 293 -21.78 -12.73 -3.25
C THR A 293 -22.04 -13.26 -1.84
N ALA A 294 -22.09 -14.58 -1.67
CA ALA A 294 -22.24 -15.21 -0.37
C ALA A 294 -21.41 -16.49 -0.29
N THR A 295 -20.97 -16.83 0.92
CA THR A 295 -20.49 -18.17 1.22
C THR A 295 -21.68 -19.10 1.48
N ALA A 296 -21.45 -20.41 1.53
CA ALA A 296 -22.37 -21.25 2.28
C ALA A 296 -22.32 -20.85 3.77
N PRO A 297 -23.45 -20.95 4.52
CA PRO A 297 -23.45 -20.65 5.94
C PRO A 297 -22.39 -21.49 6.67
N ASN A 298 -21.58 -20.85 7.51
CA ASN A 298 -20.57 -21.52 8.36
C ASN A 298 -19.51 -22.31 7.58
N ALA A 299 -19.24 -21.95 6.33
CA ALA A 299 -18.28 -22.66 5.49
C ALA A 299 -17.28 -21.68 4.87
N ASP A 300 -16.01 -22.06 4.92
CA ASP A 300 -14.94 -21.36 4.25
C ASP A 300 -15.20 -21.32 2.73
N ALA A 301 -14.83 -20.21 2.11
CA ALA A 301 -14.95 -20.05 0.66
C ALA A 301 -13.73 -19.32 0.11
N THR A 302 -13.39 -19.62 -1.14
CA THR A 302 -12.39 -18.88 -1.91
C THR A 302 -13.01 -18.45 -3.22
N PHE A 303 -12.87 -17.17 -3.53
CA PHE A 303 -13.36 -16.54 -4.74
C PHE A 303 -12.18 -16.27 -5.66
N ALA A 304 -12.40 -16.38 -6.96
CA ALA A 304 -11.37 -16.18 -7.98
C ALA A 304 -11.65 -14.92 -8.81
N LEU A 305 -10.59 -14.21 -9.18
CA LEU A 305 -10.56 -13.14 -10.17
C LEU A 305 -9.67 -13.62 -11.32
N LEU A 306 -10.15 -13.50 -12.55
CA LEU A 306 -9.39 -13.76 -13.76
C LEU A 306 -9.54 -12.56 -14.69
N ALA A 307 -8.43 -11.95 -15.09
CA ALA A 307 -8.37 -10.94 -16.13
C ALA A 307 -7.59 -11.49 -17.33
N THR A 308 -8.06 -11.19 -18.54
CA THR A 308 -7.42 -11.57 -19.81
C THR A 308 -7.25 -10.34 -20.68
N ASP A 309 -6.07 -10.17 -21.28
CA ASP A 309 -5.79 -9.08 -22.22
C ASP A 309 -5.99 -9.49 -23.70
N ALA A 310 -5.77 -8.56 -24.63
CA ALA A 310 -5.95 -8.80 -26.06
C ALA A 310 -4.90 -9.74 -26.67
N SER A 311 -3.76 -9.94 -26.00
CA SER A 311 -2.76 -10.93 -26.40
C SER A 311 -3.09 -12.35 -25.90
N GLY A 312 -4.08 -12.46 -25.00
CA GLY A 312 -4.44 -13.71 -24.32
C GLY A 312 -3.64 -13.97 -23.04
N ALA A 313 -2.79 -13.02 -22.61
CA ALA A 313 -2.14 -13.11 -21.31
C ALA A 313 -3.18 -12.95 -20.19
N THR A 314 -2.94 -13.61 -19.06
CA THR A 314 -3.89 -13.64 -17.94
C THR A 314 -3.25 -13.23 -16.63
N ALA A 315 -4.03 -12.53 -15.80
CA ALA A 315 -3.72 -12.31 -14.39
C ALA A 315 -4.80 -12.95 -13.52
N GLN A 316 -4.38 -13.52 -12.39
CA GLN A 316 -5.27 -14.16 -11.44
C GLN A 316 -5.06 -13.59 -10.05
N ALA A 317 -6.16 -13.41 -9.32
CA ALA A 317 -6.14 -13.14 -7.89
C ALA A 317 -7.22 -13.96 -7.19
N SER A 318 -7.10 -14.11 -5.87
CA SER A 318 -8.10 -14.80 -5.07
C SER A 318 -8.29 -14.11 -3.74
N ALA A 319 -9.50 -14.20 -3.21
CA ALA A 319 -9.84 -13.74 -1.87
C ALA A 319 -10.59 -14.86 -1.15
N SER A 320 -10.23 -15.08 0.12
CA SER A 320 -10.84 -16.14 0.93
C SER A 320 -11.58 -15.56 2.11
N VAL A 321 -12.66 -16.23 2.50
CA VAL A 321 -13.38 -16.00 3.74
C VAL A 321 -13.27 -17.26 4.58
N ARG A 322 -12.89 -17.10 5.85
CA ARG A 322 -12.74 -18.19 6.81
C ARG A 322 -13.67 -17.99 8.00
N TYR A 323 -14.41 -19.04 8.32
CA TYR A 323 -15.20 -19.13 9.52
C TYR A 323 -14.35 -19.77 10.63
N GLN A 324 -14.25 -19.07 11.74
CA GLN A 324 -13.46 -19.51 12.88
C GLN A 324 -14.25 -19.38 14.17
N HIS A 325 -13.90 -20.24 15.13
CA HIS A 325 -14.41 -20.11 16.48
C HIS A 325 -13.63 -19.03 17.21
N ARG A 326 -14.24 -18.48 18.26
CA ARG A 326 -13.50 -17.67 19.23
C ARG A 326 -13.09 -18.52 20.42
N ARG A 327 -11.93 -18.22 20.97
CA ARG A 327 -11.55 -18.66 22.32
C ARG A 327 -11.56 -17.47 23.25
N PHE A 328 -11.77 -17.75 24.53
CA PHE A 328 -11.94 -16.76 25.57
C PHE A 328 -10.98 -17.05 26.72
N TRP A 329 -10.46 -16.02 27.36
CA TRP A 329 -9.66 -16.14 28.57
C TRP A 329 -9.79 -14.90 29.45
N GLY A 330 -9.66 -15.06 30.76
CA GLY A 330 -9.75 -13.95 31.70
C GLY A 330 -9.91 -14.38 33.16
N GLY A 331 -10.13 -13.39 34.01
CA GLY A 331 -10.50 -13.58 35.41
C GLY A 331 -12.02 -13.53 35.61
N MET A 332 -12.58 -14.45 36.38
CA MET A 332 -14.01 -14.44 36.77
C MET A 332 -14.15 -14.52 38.29
N VAL A 333 -14.96 -13.63 38.88
CA VAL A 333 -15.27 -13.66 40.32
C VAL A 333 -16.21 -14.81 40.65
N GLN A 334 -17.23 -15.02 39.82
CA GLN A 334 -18.18 -16.12 39.99
C GLN A 334 -17.58 -17.42 39.45
N ASP A 335 -17.84 -18.54 40.13
CA ASP A 335 -17.43 -19.86 39.64
C ASP A 335 -18.18 -20.18 38.33
N PRO A 336 -17.49 -20.31 37.17
CA PRO A 336 -18.12 -20.66 35.90
C PRO A 336 -18.90 -21.99 35.96
N PHE A 337 -18.57 -22.90 36.88
CA PHE A 337 -19.26 -24.18 37.00
C PHE A 337 -20.62 -24.05 37.71
N GLY A 338 -20.86 -22.97 38.45
CA GLY A 338 -22.15 -22.66 39.07
C GLY A 338 -23.14 -21.94 38.13
N LEU A 339 -22.70 -21.51 36.95
CA LEU A 339 -23.52 -20.82 35.97
C LEU A 339 -24.22 -21.82 35.03
N ASP A 340 -25.43 -21.48 34.59
CA ASP A 340 -26.04 -22.17 33.46
C ASP A 340 -25.36 -21.79 32.13
N ASP A 341 -25.64 -22.54 31.06
CA ASP A 341 -24.98 -22.38 29.76
C ASP A 341 -25.22 -21.00 29.13
N VAL A 342 -26.39 -20.39 29.36
CA VAL A 342 -26.76 -19.07 28.83
C VAL A 342 -26.00 -17.97 29.56
N GLN A 343 -25.97 -18.03 30.89
CA GLN A 343 -25.22 -17.12 31.75
C GLN A 343 -23.72 -17.22 31.48
N LEU A 344 -23.17 -18.42 31.40
CA LEU A 344 -21.76 -18.65 31.12
C LEU A 344 -21.39 -18.10 29.73
N SER A 345 -22.20 -18.36 28.70
CA SER A 345 -22.00 -17.79 27.37
C SER A 345 -22.00 -16.25 27.40
N ALA A 346 -22.89 -15.64 28.19
CA ALA A 346 -22.96 -14.19 28.32
C ALA A 346 -21.71 -13.60 28.98
N VAL A 347 -21.19 -14.21 30.04
CA VAL A 347 -19.98 -13.74 30.72
C VAL A 347 -18.73 -13.97 29.87
N LEU A 348 -18.59 -15.11 29.20
CA LEU A 348 -17.41 -15.38 28.36
C LEU A 348 -17.24 -14.35 27.25
N ARG A 349 -18.35 -13.86 26.66
CA ARG A 349 -18.29 -12.82 25.60
C ARG A 349 -17.74 -11.47 26.09
N THR A 350 -17.66 -11.24 27.40
CA THR A 350 -17.06 -10.01 27.97
C THR A 350 -15.57 -10.16 28.28
N LEU A 351 -15.04 -11.39 28.26
CA LEU A 351 -13.63 -11.66 28.51
C LEU A 351 -12.76 -11.33 27.29
N SER A 352 -11.43 -11.41 27.48
CA SER A 352 -10.49 -11.35 26.36
C SER A 352 -10.74 -12.52 25.41
N GLN A 353 -10.65 -12.24 24.11
CA GLN A 353 -11.06 -13.18 23.08
C GLN A 353 -10.34 -12.94 21.76
N GLU A 354 -10.19 -14.00 20.98
CA GLU A 354 -9.68 -13.92 19.61
C GLU A 354 -10.19 -15.10 18.78
N PHE A 355 -10.05 -15.00 17.46
CA PHE A 355 -10.29 -16.13 16.57
C PHE A 355 -9.19 -17.18 16.71
N SER A 356 -9.58 -18.45 16.76
CA SER A 356 -8.63 -19.54 16.92
C SER A 356 -8.89 -20.72 16.00
N ALA A 357 -7.80 -21.21 15.39
CA ALA A 357 -7.75 -22.48 14.68
C ALA A 357 -7.23 -23.65 15.54
N GLY A 358 -6.82 -23.39 16.79
CA GLY A 358 -6.24 -24.43 17.66
C GLY A 358 -6.31 -24.11 19.16
N ARG A 359 -5.76 -25.00 19.98
CA ARG A 359 -5.85 -24.87 21.45
C ARG A 359 -4.82 -23.93 22.08
N GLY A 360 -3.65 -23.77 21.46
CA GLY A 360 -2.50 -23.16 22.12
C GLY A 360 -2.57 -21.63 22.20
N GLN A 361 -2.36 -21.07 23.39
CA GLN A 361 -2.43 -19.63 23.64
C GLN A 361 -1.50 -19.23 24.78
N ASP A 362 -0.86 -18.07 24.64
CA ASP A 362 -0.03 -17.46 25.68
C ASP A 362 -0.63 -16.10 26.07
N PHE A 363 -0.82 -15.86 27.36
CA PHE A 363 -1.42 -14.62 27.85
C PHE A 363 -1.01 -14.31 29.30
N SER A 364 -1.12 -13.03 29.68
CA SER A 364 -0.88 -12.57 31.04
C SER A 364 -2.17 -12.03 31.66
N LEU A 365 -2.44 -12.36 32.92
CA LEU A 365 -3.57 -11.84 33.69
C LEU A 365 -3.12 -11.24 35.01
N ALA A 366 -3.76 -10.14 35.40
CA ALA A 366 -3.75 -9.65 36.77
C ALA A 366 -5.12 -9.96 37.40
N LEU A 367 -5.11 -10.70 38.50
CA LEU A 367 -6.30 -11.20 39.19
C LEU A 367 -6.43 -10.58 40.58
N SER A 368 -7.67 -10.42 41.02
CA SER A 368 -8.02 -9.96 42.37
C SER A 368 -9.20 -10.79 42.87
N ASP A 369 -8.90 -11.89 43.56
CA ASP A 369 -9.87 -12.88 44.05
C ASP A 369 -10.77 -13.43 42.93
N GLN A 370 -10.14 -13.92 41.86
CA GLN A 370 -10.82 -14.38 40.64
C GLN A 370 -10.30 -15.74 40.19
N PHE A 371 -11.18 -16.57 39.66
CA PHE A 371 -10.79 -17.76 38.93
C PHE A 371 -10.11 -17.37 37.62
N VAL A 372 -9.00 -18.04 37.29
CA VAL A 372 -8.53 -18.07 35.91
C VAL A 372 -9.54 -18.88 35.12
N VAL A 373 -10.02 -18.35 34.00
CA VAL A 373 -10.94 -19.06 33.10
C VAL A 373 -10.41 -19.01 31.69
N VAL A 374 -10.51 -20.15 31.01
CA VAL A 374 -10.28 -20.30 29.57
C VAL A 374 -11.44 -21.09 28.98
N ALA A 375 -11.99 -20.64 27.86
CA ALA A 375 -13.02 -21.37 27.15
C ALA A 375 -12.71 -21.47 25.66
N ARG A 376 -12.94 -22.65 25.07
CA ARG A 376 -12.69 -22.91 23.64
C ARG A 376 -13.61 -24.02 23.12
N PRO A 377 -13.72 -24.20 21.79
CA PRO A 377 -14.50 -25.30 21.22
C PRO A 377 -14.05 -26.66 21.75
N ALA A 378 -15.00 -27.52 22.10
CA ALA A 378 -14.73 -28.85 22.65
C ALA A 378 -13.94 -29.74 21.68
N ALA A 379 -14.12 -29.52 20.38
CA ALA A 379 -13.36 -30.21 19.32
C ALA A 379 -11.84 -29.99 19.39
N GLN A 380 -11.38 -28.92 20.07
CA GLN A 380 -9.96 -28.64 20.27
C GLN A 380 -9.35 -29.40 21.46
N GLY A 381 -10.17 -30.10 22.24
CA GLY A 381 -9.77 -30.89 23.41
C GLY A 381 -9.44 -30.06 24.66
N ALA A 382 -9.02 -30.74 25.73
CA ALA A 382 -8.48 -30.15 26.96
C ALA A 382 -7.03 -29.66 26.76
N GLY A 383 -6.60 -28.71 27.57
CA GLY A 383 -5.37 -27.96 27.39
C GLY A 383 -4.35 -28.36 28.42
N ALA A 384 -3.08 -28.41 28.02
CA ALA A 384 -1.99 -28.53 28.99
C ALA A 384 -1.57 -27.12 29.44
N PHE A 385 -1.72 -26.81 30.73
CA PHE A 385 -1.43 -25.48 31.26
C PHE A 385 -0.01 -25.39 31.82
N VAL A 386 0.65 -24.29 31.52
CA VAL A 386 1.91 -23.86 32.14
C VAL A 386 1.69 -22.47 32.72
N VAL A 387 1.84 -22.33 34.04
CA VAL A 387 1.65 -21.07 34.77
C VAL A 387 2.99 -20.62 35.32
N ASN A 388 3.45 -19.42 34.94
CA ASN A 388 4.75 -18.86 35.31
C ASN A 388 5.92 -19.81 35.00
N GLY A 389 5.82 -20.55 33.88
CA GLY A 389 6.85 -21.49 33.43
C GLY A 389 6.76 -22.89 34.05
N LEU A 390 5.79 -23.16 34.93
CA LEU A 390 5.61 -24.46 35.57
C LEU A 390 4.33 -25.15 35.10
N ALA A 391 4.41 -26.45 34.78
CA ALA A 391 3.25 -27.25 34.43
C ALA A 391 2.22 -27.25 35.57
N ASN A 392 0.95 -27.01 35.24
CA ASN A 392 -0.15 -26.91 36.19
C ASN A 392 -1.29 -27.84 35.78
N ASN A 393 -1.54 -28.86 36.60
CA ASN A 393 -2.59 -29.87 36.38
C ASN A 393 -3.83 -29.64 37.27
N ALA A 394 -3.93 -28.48 37.93
CA ALA A 394 -5.02 -28.17 38.85
C ALA A 394 -6.25 -27.56 38.16
N PHE A 395 -6.19 -27.32 36.84
CA PHE A 395 -7.34 -26.82 36.10
C PHE A 395 -8.45 -27.88 36.04
N GLN A 396 -9.67 -27.43 36.30
CA GLN A 396 -10.87 -28.26 36.23
C GLN A 396 -11.62 -27.95 34.95
N THR A 397 -12.24 -28.97 34.36
CA THR A 397 -12.87 -28.89 33.03
C THR A 397 -14.37 -29.18 33.10
N ARG A 398 -15.18 -28.39 32.39
CA ARG A 398 -16.60 -28.64 32.13
C ARG A 398 -16.90 -28.40 30.66
N THR A 399 -17.74 -29.26 30.08
CA THR A 399 -18.32 -29.02 28.75
C THR A 399 -19.68 -28.35 28.91
N PHE A 400 -20.00 -27.41 28.02
CA PHE A 400 -21.29 -26.71 27.99
C PHE A 400 -21.64 -26.31 26.54
N LEU A 401 -22.89 -25.91 26.31
CA LEU A 401 -23.32 -25.37 25.01
C LEU A 401 -23.10 -23.86 25.00
N PHE A 402 -22.14 -23.39 24.20
CA PHE A 402 -21.87 -21.97 24.03
C PHE A 402 -22.74 -21.39 22.91
N THR A 403 -23.37 -20.25 23.18
CA THR A 403 -24.05 -19.44 22.16
C THR A 403 -23.27 -18.15 21.95
N ASN A 404 -22.89 -17.82 20.71
CA ASN A 404 -22.19 -16.57 20.44
C ASN A 404 -23.14 -15.38 20.22
N SER A 405 -22.59 -14.21 19.87
CA SER A 405 -23.38 -13.00 19.60
C SER A 405 -24.27 -13.11 18.35
N ASP A 406 -23.92 -14.01 17.42
CA ASP A 406 -24.65 -14.26 16.18
C ASP A 406 -25.71 -15.37 16.33
N GLY A 407 -25.88 -15.92 17.54
CA GLY A 407 -26.84 -16.99 17.83
C GLY A 407 -26.40 -18.39 17.40
N PHE A 408 -25.16 -18.56 16.93
CA PHE A 408 -24.60 -19.89 16.64
C PHE A 408 -24.30 -20.62 17.95
N THR A 409 -24.70 -21.89 18.00
CA THR A 409 -24.52 -22.75 19.17
C THR A 409 -23.53 -23.86 18.87
N GLU A 410 -22.62 -24.10 19.80
CA GLU A 410 -21.63 -25.16 19.67
C GLU A 410 -21.10 -25.63 21.03
N SER A 411 -20.57 -26.85 21.07
CA SER A 411 -20.03 -27.42 22.29
C SER A 411 -18.68 -26.79 22.63
N PHE A 412 -18.60 -26.19 23.81
CA PHE A 412 -17.38 -25.61 24.36
C PHE A 412 -16.90 -26.38 25.57
N VAL A 413 -15.59 -26.34 25.78
CA VAL A 413 -14.93 -26.69 27.02
C VAL A 413 -14.54 -25.41 27.74
N VAL A 414 -14.95 -25.28 29.00
CA VAL A 414 -14.44 -24.27 29.94
C VAL A 414 -13.50 -24.94 30.94
N GLU A 415 -12.33 -24.35 31.11
CA GLU A 415 -11.29 -24.76 32.03
C GLU A 415 -11.06 -23.63 33.03
N ARG A 416 -11.04 -23.94 34.32
CA ARG A 416 -10.78 -22.93 35.35
C ARG A 416 -9.79 -23.38 36.43
N SER A 417 -9.16 -22.43 37.11
CA SER A 417 -8.36 -22.71 38.31
C SER A 417 -9.22 -23.37 39.41
N ALA A 418 -8.61 -24.15 40.29
CA ALA A 418 -9.33 -24.87 41.35
C ALA A 418 -9.96 -23.91 42.39
N SER A 419 -9.34 -22.75 42.62
CA SER A 419 -9.76 -21.70 43.54
C SER A 419 -9.60 -20.31 42.90
N PRO A 420 -10.26 -19.26 43.43
CA PRO A 420 -9.93 -17.88 43.10
C PRO A 420 -8.48 -17.56 43.50
N ASP A 421 -7.81 -16.76 42.68
CA ASP A 421 -6.43 -16.36 42.86
C ASP A 421 -6.28 -14.83 42.86
N THR A 422 -5.18 -14.35 43.43
CA THR A 422 -4.80 -12.93 43.44
C THR A 422 -3.34 -12.79 43.02
N GLY A 423 -3.05 -11.85 42.12
CA GLY A 423 -1.69 -11.60 41.63
C GLY A 423 -1.59 -11.59 40.11
N SER A 424 -0.36 -11.59 39.60
CA SER A 424 -0.08 -11.60 38.15
C SER A 424 0.44 -12.96 37.70
N PHE A 425 -0.13 -13.47 36.60
CA PHE A 425 0.15 -14.81 36.08
C PHE A 425 0.44 -14.75 34.58
N ASN A 426 1.49 -15.44 34.15
CA ASN A 426 1.75 -15.75 32.75
C ASN A 426 1.30 -17.18 32.48
N ILE A 427 0.35 -17.36 31.57
CA ILE A 427 -0.29 -18.63 31.30
C ILE A 427 -0.04 -19.01 29.85
N SER A 428 0.47 -20.22 29.65
CA SER A 428 0.65 -20.85 28.34
C SER A 428 -0.20 -22.11 28.28
N ILE A 429 -0.93 -22.27 27.19
CA ILE A 429 -1.75 -23.44 26.89
C ILE A 429 -1.13 -24.15 25.70
N ARG A 430 -0.99 -25.47 25.79
CA ARG A 430 -0.36 -26.31 24.76
C ARG A 430 -1.25 -27.43 24.27
#